data_AF-A0A0R2PY32-F1
#
_entry.id   AF-A0A0R2PY32-F1
#
_cell.length_a   1.000
_cell.length_b   1.000
_cell.length_c   1.000
_cell.angle_alpha   90.00
_cell.angle_beta   90.00
_cell.angle_gamma   90.00
#
_symmetry.space_group_name_H-M   'P 1'
#
loop_
_entity.id
_entity.type
_entity.pdbx_description
1 polymer ?
#
loop_
_entity_poly.entity_id
_entity_poly.type
_entity_poly.pdbx_seq_one_letter_code
_entity_poly.pdbx_strand_id
1 'polypeptide(L)'
;MVIECTSSKGANANTTADTARALTGIAHVHHLTTSQAEAGFNDFYGTRKVSSSWILVAWPRSVRGTVLSEYHGKDDEQVVDELIAAAVGALPLLPRPTTRAQSASQVPIQQVVANTSSPEVGELRRKNQELEQRVTEVQSDYDELYENLTTTEHLSAKIAEDRDRYLHSLTDFLSLRDDPSQWNNTAAVLSRAKGMCSNLDFHPEVETRLGRLQFSPATNQRILGNLVELNNLAARLRRGDIEPHLFNTYCTEKFNFAPSVSDNAINKFGSDYTIIWNDATVQLGPHIRCNEARIYFYLDVKQRRVVIGHVGGHLRDKANP
;
A
#
# COMPACT_ATOMS: atom_id res chain seq x y z
N MET A 1 25.67 1.02 14.98
CA MET A 1 25.22 2.03 15.97
C MET A 1 25.52 3.39 15.40
N VAL A 2 24.59 4.34 15.45
CA VAL A 2 24.72 5.69 14.90
C VAL A 2 24.65 6.69 16.06
N ILE A 3 25.54 7.68 16.06
CA ILE A 3 25.60 8.72 17.09
C ILE A 3 25.50 10.08 16.39
N GLU A 4 24.50 10.87 16.77
CA GLU A 4 24.25 12.21 16.24
C GLU A 4 24.25 13.24 17.36
N CYS A 5 24.77 14.45 17.08
CA CYS A 5 24.65 15.59 17.99
C CYS A 5 23.48 16.49 17.62
N THR A 6 22.57 16.71 18.58
CA THR A 6 21.41 17.59 18.42
C THR A 6 21.48 18.81 19.35
N SER A 7 22.60 18.99 20.06
CA SER A 7 22.83 20.04 21.08
C SER A 7 22.60 21.48 20.60
N SER A 8 22.75 21.74 19.29
CA SER A 8 22.57 23.05 18.65
C SER A 8 21.51 23.06 17.53
N LYS A 9 20.78 21.96 17.35
CA LYS A 9 19.70 21.85 16.36
C LYS A 9 18.39 22.26 17.04
N GLY A 10 17.68 23.26 16.49
CA GLY A 10 16.39 23.73 17.01
C GLY A 10 15.28 22.67 16.84
N ALA A 11 14.11 22.88 17.47
CA ALA A 11 12.97 21.95 17.48
C ALA A 11 12.42 21.58 16.08
N ASN A 12 12.79 22.33 15.03
CA ASN A 12 12.37 22.14 13.65
C ASN A 12 13.48 21.56 12.75
N ALA A 13 14.54 20.97 13.32
CA ALA A 13 15.55 20.30 12.52
C ALA A 13 15.02 18.94 12.03
N ASN A 14 14.77 18.85 10.72
CA ASN A 14 14.22 17.69 10.01
C ASN A 14 15.03 16.38 10.20
N THR A 15 16.27 16.46 10.68
CA THR A 15 17.24 15.37 10.60
C THR A 15 17.21 14.37 11.77
N THR A 16 16.39 14.57 12.80
CA THR A 16 16.47 13.79 14.06
C THR A 16 15.42 12.68 14.21
N ALA A 17 14.19 12.92 13.76
CA ALA A 17 13.11 11.94 13.87
C ALA A 17 13.02 11.04 12.62
N ASP A 18 13.29 11.60 11.44
CA ASP A 18 13.12 10.90 10.17
C ASP A 18 14.26 9.90 9.93
N THR A 19 15.51 10.24 10.26
CA THR A 19 16.66 9.31 10.20
C THR A 19 16.49 8.13 11.17
N ALA A 20 16.04 8.39 12.41
CA ALA A 20 15.74 7.34 13.36
C ALA A 20 14.59 6.43 12.89
N ARG A 21 13.57 7.01 12.24
CA ARG A 21 12.46 6.25 11.64
C ARG A 21 12.95 5.38 10.47
N ALA A 22 13.78 5.91 9.59
CA ALA A 22 14.33 5.18 8.43
C ALA A 22 15.24 4.01 8.84
N LEU A 23 15.98 4.14 9.94
CA LEU A 23 16.92 3.14 10.42
C LEU A 23 16.33 2.19 11.48
N THR A 24 15.02 2.25 11.71
CA THR A 24 14.34 1.37 12.68
C THR A 24 14.50 -0.10 12.28
N GLY A 25 15.05 -0.92 13.17
CA GLY A 25 15.36 -2.33 12.91
C GLY A 25 16.70 -2.58 12.19
N ILE A 26 17.39 -1.53 11.75
CA ILE A 26 18.68 -1.61 11.05
C ILE A 26 19.83 -1.19 11.96
N ALA A 27 19.67 -0.10 12.72
CA ALA A 27 20.69 0.42 13.62
C ALA A 27 20.12 1.07 14.88
N HIS A 28 20.86 0.98 15.99
CA HIS A 28 20.60 1.81 17.18
C HIS A 28 21.11 3.23 16.96
N VAL A 29 20.22 4.22 17.06
CA VAL A 29 20.53 5.66 16.92
C VAL A 29 20.53 6.31 18.30
N HIS A 30 21.62 7.00 18.66
CA HIS A 30 21.77 7.72 19.93
C HIS A 30 21.96 9.21 19.68
N HIS A 31 21.20 10.04 20.38
CA HIS A 31 21.26 11.50 20.26
C HIS A 31 21.99 12.12 21.46
N LEU A 32 23.02 12.92 21.18
CA LEU A 32 23.66 13.79 22.16
C LEU A 32 22.92 15.13 22.18
N THR A 33 22.02 15.29 23.15
CA THR A 33 21.04 16.38 23.18
C THR A 33 21.52 17.65 23.91
N THR A 34 22.66 17.58 24.60
CA THR A 34 23.22 18.72 25.36
C THR A 34 24.69 18.95 24.99
N SER A 35 25.13 20.21 25.11
CA SER A 35 26.54 20.59 24.87
C SER A 35 27.51 19.91 25.85
N GLN A 36 27.06 19.61 27.07
CA GLN A 36 27.84 18.85 28.06
C GLN A 36 28.00 17.38 27.65
N ALA A 37 26.95 16.74 27.08
CA ALA A 37 27.04 15.38 26.57
C ALA A 37 27.95 15.28 25.34
N GLU A 38 27.91 16.28 24.46
CA GLU A 38 28.84 16.41 23.33
C GLU A 38 30.30 16.54 23.80
N ALA A 39 30.56 17.42 24.77
CA ALA A 39 31.90 17.61 25.33
C ALA A 39 32.42 16.32 26.00
N GLY A 40 31.64 15.70 26.88
CA GLY A 40 32.04 14.46 27.56
C GLY A 40 32.25 13.29 26.61
N PHE A 41 31.47 13.20 25.53
CA PHE A 41 31.68 12.18 24.50
C PHE A 41 32.99 12.41 23.74
N ASN A 42 33.27 13.64 23.31
CA ASN A 42 34.51 13.98 22.59
C ASN A 42 35.76 13.84 23.48
N ASP A 43 35.67 14.16 24.77
CA ASP A 43 36.77 13.99 25.74
C ASP A 43 37.14 12.51 25.93
N PHE A 44 36.15 11.62 25.97
CA PHE A 44 36.38 10.18 26.11
C PHE A 44 37.06 9.57 24.86
N TYR A 45 36.70 10.02 23.66
CA TYR A 45 37.24 9.49 22.40
C TYR A 45 38.47 10.24 21.85
N GLY A 46 38.97 11.24 22.60
CA GLY A 46 40.30 11.87 22.42
C GLY A 46 40.49 12.69 21.13
N THR A 47 39.47 12.79 20.28
CA THR A 47 39.43 13.58 19.04
C THR A 47 37.99 14.06 18.84
N ARG A 48 37.79 15.25 18.28
CA ARG A 48 36.45 15.83 18.07
C ARG A 48 35.74 15.08 16.94
N LYS A 49 35.03 14.00 17.28
CA LYS A 49 34.39 13.10 16.31
C LYS A 49 32.89 13.31 16.12
N VAL A 50 32.23 13.98 17.07
CA VAL A 50 30.79 14.22 17.01
C VAL A 50 30.51 15.69 17.27
N SER A 51 29.79 16.34 16.34
CA SER A 51 29.35 17.72 16.44
C SER A 51 28.04 17.89 15.67
N SER A 52 27.38 19.04 15.77
CA SER A 52 26.09 19.26 15.08
C SER A 52 26.14 19.19 13.55
N SER A 53 27.33 19.19 12.96
CA SER A 53 27.56 19.03 11.52
C SER A 53 28.13 17.65 11.14
N TRP A 54 28.25 16.72 12.09
CA TRP A 54 28.88 15.42 11.86
C TRP A 54 28.14 14.27 12.55
N ILE A 55 27.87 13.20 11.80
CA ILE A 55 27.26 11.94 12.25
C ILE A 55 28.35 10.88 12.34
N LEU A 56 28.36 10.11 13.42
CA LEU A 56 29.32 9.02 13.61
C LEU A 56 28.62 7.67 13.53
N VAL A 57 29.10 6.80 12.65
CA VAL A 57 28.59 5.43 12.51
C VAL A 57 29.64 4.45 13.01
N ALA A 58 29.25 3.68 14.02
CA ALA A 58 30.01 2.58 14.57
C ALA A 58 29.56 1.26 13.93
N TRP A 59 30.46 0.68 13.13
CA TRP A 59 30.25 -0.58 12.43
C TRP A 59 30.71 -1.78 13.27
N PRO A 60 29.88 -2.81 13.42
CA PRO A 60 30.28 -4.04 14.09
C PRO A 60 31.27 -4.82 13.19
N ARG A 61 32.46 -5.16 13.71
CA ARG A 61 33.31 -6.20 13.12
C ARG A 61 33.31 -7.45 13.99
N SER A 62 33.31 -8.60 13.33
CA SER A 62 33.24 -9.90 13.97
C SER A 62 34.50 -10.29 14.79
N VAL A 63 35.66 -9.62 14.65
CA VAL A 63 36.90 -10.13 15.29
C VAL A 63 37.90 -9.08 15.83
N ARG A 64 37.92 -7.80 15.40
CA ARG A 64 38.96 -6.82 15.86
C ARG A 64 38.49 -5.35 15.93
N GLY A 65 37.53 -5.09 16.81
CA GLY A 65 37.16 -3.72 17.21
C GLY A 65 36.20 -2.99 16.25
N THR A 66 35.56 -1.96 16.80
CA THR A 66 34.56 -1.11 16.11
C THR A 66 35.26 -0.17 15.13
N VAL A 67 34.82 -0.17 13.87
CA VAL A 67 35.25 0.86 12.90
C VAL A 67 34.31 2.03 13.01
N LEU A 68 34.87 3.23 13.13
CA LEU A 68 34.12 4.49 13.17
C LEU A 68 34.22 5.17 11.81
N SER A 69 33.08 5.44 11.20
CA SER A 69 32.96 6.29 10.02
C SER A 69 32.34 7.62 10.41
N GLU A 70 32.87 8.72 9.86
CA GLU A 70 32.40 10.09 10.10
C GLU A 70 31.73 10.60 8.82
N TYR A 71 30.50 11.08 8.95
CA TYR A 71 29.70 11.63 7.85
C TYR A 71 29.31 13.06 8.16
N HIS A 72 29.25 13.90 7.14
CA HIS A 72 28.80 15.27 7.32
C HIS A 72 27.27 15.30 7.43
N GLY A 73 26.71 16.08 8.35
CA GLY A 73 25.26 16.16 8.62
C GLY A 73 24.43 16.87 7.54
N LYS A 74 24.97 17.00 6.33
CA LYS A 74 24.23 17.37 5.11
C LYS A 74 23.95 16.15 4.23
N ASP A 75 24.58 15.01 4.53
CA ASP A 75 24.59 13.80 3.71
C ASP A 75 23.80 12.68 4.41
N ASP A 76 22.72 13.05 5.10
CA ASP A 76 21.89 12.11 5.88
C ASP A 76 21.29 11.01 5.01
N GLU A 77 20.88 11.34 3.78
CA GLU A 77 20.42 10.34 2.78
C GLU A 77 21.52 9.35 2.43
N GLN A 78 22.77 9.83 2.26
CA GLN A 78 23.91 8.95 1.97
C GLN A 78 24.20 8.01 3.15
N VAL A 79 24.11 8.52 4.39
CA VAL A 79 24.27 7.69 5.60
C VAL A 79 23.21 6.59 5.67
N VAL A 80 21.95 6.93 5.38
CA VAL A 80 20.84 5.98 5.37
C VAL A 80 21.02 4.94 4.28
N ASP A 81 21.35 5.34 3.06
CA ASP A 81 21.56 4.44 1.93
C ASP A 81 22.73 3.47 2.17
N GLU A 82 23.85 3.95 2.71
CA GLU A 82 25.00 3.11 3.03
C GLU A 82 24.69 2.12 4.17
N LEU A 83 23.91 2.52 5.18
CA LEU A 83 23.46 1.64 6.26
C LEU A 83 22.49 0.57 5.76
N ILE A 84 21.55 0.93 4.87
CA ILE A 84 20.63 -0.02 4.23
C ILE A 84 21.42 -1.00 3.36
N ALA A 85 22.33 -0.51 2.52
CA ALA A 85 23.17 -1.34 1.65
C ALA A 85 24.03 -2.32 2.47
N ALA A 86 24.62 -1.86 3.58
CA ALA A 86 25.38 -2.71 4.48
C ALA A 86 24.51 -3.77 5.18
N ALA A 87 23.29 -3.41 5.59
CA ALA A 87 22.34 -4.35 6.19
C ALA A 87 21.89 -5.42 5.19
N VAL A 88 21.58 -5.02 3.96
CA VAL A 88 21.23 -5.94 2.85
C VAL A 88 22.43 -6.85 2.51
N GLY A 89 23.64 -6.30 2.47
CA GLY A 89 24.85 -7.09 2.21
C GLY A 89 25.26 -8.03 3.36
N ALA A 90 24.82 -7.75 4.59
CA ALA A 90 25.05 -8.59 5.76
C ALA A 90 23.96 -9.67 5.94
N LEU A 91 22.89 -9.64 5.14
CA LEU A 91 21.95 -10.75 5.09
C LEU A 91 22.71 -12.01 4.67
N PRO A 92 22.43 -13.17 5.28
CA PRO A 92 23.02 -14.43 4.85
C PRO A 92 22.75 -14.59 3.35
N LEU A 93 23.82 -14.60 2.54
CA LEU A 93 23.71 -14.97 1.14
C LEU A 93 23.18 -16.40 1.12
N LEU A 94 21.88 -16.54 0.83
CA LEU A 94 21.30 -17.83 0.54
C LEU A 94 22.12 -18.43 -0.62
N PRO A 95 22.65 -19.65 -0.47
CA PRO A 95 23.36 -20.30 -1.55
C PRO A 95 22.43 -20.30 -2.77
N ARG A 96 22.85 -19.63 -3.84
CA ARG A 96 22.17 -19.72 -5.13
C ARG A 96 22.09 -21.21 -5.46
N PRO A 97 20.91 -21.77 -5.80
CA PRO A 97 20.84 -23.16 -6.21
C PRO A 97 21.70 -23.30 -7.46
N THR A 98 22.91 -23.83 -7.28
CA THR A 98 23.72 -24.24 -8.42
C THR A 98 22.95 -25.37 -9.06
N THR A 99 22.49 -25.15 -10.28
CA THR A 99 21.94 -26.20 -11.13
C THR A 99 23.01 -27.27 -11.22
N ARG A 100 22.83 -28.33 -10.44
CA ARG A 100 23.74 -29.47 -10.40
C ARG A 100 23.74 -30.06 -11.80
N ALA A 101 24.84 -29.86 -12.53
CA ALA A 101 25.08 -30.57 -13.77
C ALA A 101 24.99 -32.07 -13.47
N GLN A 102 23.98 -32.72 -14.04
CA GLN A 102 23.88 -34.17 -14.11
C GLN A 102 24.97 -34.69 -15.06
N SER A 103 26.20 -34.75 -14.59
CA SER A 103 27.24 -35.58 -15.18
C SER A 103 27.59 -36.64 -14.16
N ALA A 104 26.82 -37.72 -14.21
CA ALA A 104 27.14 -38.97 -13.54
C ALA A 104 28.41 -39.54 -14.17
N SER A 105 29.54 -39.36 -13.49
CA SER A 105 30.60 -40.36 -13.49
C SER A 105 30.58 -41.00 -12.11
N GLN A 106 29.77 -42.05 -11.98
CA GLN A 106 29.83 -42.98 -10.86
C GLN A 106 31.17 -43.72 -10.97
N VAL A 107 32.17 -43.23 -10.24
CA VAL A 107 33.36 -44.04 -9.92
C VAL A 107 32.98 -44.91 -8.71
N PRO A 108 33.17 -46.24 -8.75
CA PRO A 108 32.61 -47.15 -7.75
C PRO A 108 33.42 -47.12 -6.45
N ILE A 109 33.09 -46.18 -5.55
CA ILE A 109 33.58 -46.20 -4.16
C ILE A 109 32.60 -46.98 -3.25
N GLN A 110 31.36 -47.20 -3.70
CA GLN A 110 30.34 -47.91 -2.91
C GLN A 110 30.65 -49.40 -2.66
N GLN A 111 31.55 -50.03 -3.42
CA GLN A 111 31.81 -51.46 -3.30
C GLN A 111 32.85 -51.83 -2.22
N VAL A 112 33.61 -50.86 -1.68
CA VAL A 112 34.62 -51.13 -0.65
C VAL A 112 34.06 -51.00 0.78
N VAL A 113 32.99 -50.22 0.98
CA VAL A 113 32.36 -50.00 2.29
C VAL A 113 31.28 -51.05 2.62
N ALA A 114 30.84 -51.82 1.63
CA ALA A 114 29.88 -52.92 1.83
C ALA A 114 30.49 -54.11 2.59
N ASN A 115 31.82 -54.25 2.60
CA ASN A 115 32.51 -55.42 3.15
C ASN A 115 33.23 -55.18 4.50
N THR A 116 33.11 -53.98 5.08
CA THR A 116 33.70 -53.69 6.40
C THR A 116 32.64 -53.84 7.48
N SER A 117 32.66 -54.95 8.21
CA SER A 117 31.86 -55.21 9.42
C SER A 117 32.38 -54.44 10.64
N SER A 118 32.71 -53.15 10.48
CA SER A 118 33.14 -52.30 11.59
C SER A 118 31.92 -51.59 12.19
N PRO A 119 31.72 -51.65 13.53
CA PRO A 119 30.59 -51.00 14.20
C PRO A 119 30.53 -49.49 13.95
N GLU A 120 31.68 -48.83 13.74
CA GLU A 120 31.73 -47.39 13.39
C GLU A 120 31.06 -47.08 12.06
N VAL A 121 31.15 -47.97 11.06
CA VAL A 121 30.52 -47.77 9.75
C VAL A 121 29.01 -47.91 9.85
N GLY A 122 28.51 -48.75 10.77
CA GLY A 122 27.08 -48.85 11.09
C GLY A 122 26.53 -47.60 11.77
N GLU A 123 27.25 -47.07 12.77
CA GLU A 123 26.94 -45.80 13.44
C GLU A 123 26.92 -44.62 12.45
N LEU A 124 27.93 -44.52 11.58
CA LEU A 124 28.01 -43.49 10.54
C LEU A 124 26.85 -43.57 9.55
N ARG A 125 26.42 -44.77 9.14
CA ARG A 125 25.24 -44.94 8.27
C ARG A 125 23.96 -44.48 8.93
N ARG A 126 23.76 -44.85 10.20
CA ARG A 126 22.59 -44.43 10.97
C ARG A 126 22.57 -42.90 11.14
N LYS A 127 23.72 -42.31 11.44
CA LYS A 127 23.87 -40.86 11.58
C LYS A 127 23.64 -40.11 10.25
N ASN A 128 24.09 -40.67 9.12
CA ASN A 128 23.79 -40.11 7.80
C ASN A 128 22.30 -40.16 7.49
N GLN A 129 21.61 -41.26 7.77
CA GLN A 129 20.16 -41.34 7.59
C GLN A 129 19.42 -40.34 8.49
N GLU A 130 19.84 -40.18 9.74
CA GLU A 130 19.24 -39.18 10.65
C GLU A 130 19.49 -37.75 10.17
N LEU A 131 20.68 -37.47 9.63
CA LEU A 131 21.01 -36.16 9.04
C LEU A 131 20.19 -35.90 7.77
N GLU A 132 20.04 -36.88 6.88
CA GLU A 132 19.20 -36.77 5.67
C GLU A 132 17.73 -36.49 6.03
N GLN A 133 17.22 -37.16 7.06
CA GLN A 133 15.86 -36.92 7.55
C GLN A 133 15.70 -35.50 8.11
N ARG A 134 16.65 -35.04 8.94
CA ARG A 134 16.62 -33.66 9.47
C ARG A 134 16.75 -32.60 8.37
N VAL A 135 17.56 -32.85 7.34
CA VAL A 135 17.69 -31.93 6.20
C VAL A 135 16.37 -31.82 5.46
N THR A 136 15.66 -32.93 5.28
CA THR A 136 14.35 -32.94 4.60
C THR A 136 13.30 -32.18 5.41
N GLU A 137 13.27 -32.39 6.72
CA GLU A 137 12.37 -31.68 7.65
C GLU A 137 12.63 -30.17 7.61
N VAL A 138 13.89 -29.75 7.75
CA VAL A 138 14.28 -28.33 7.68
C VAL A 138 13.96 -27.70 6.32
N GLN A 139 14.08 -28.45 5.23
CA GLN A 139 13.69 -27.98 3.90
C GLN A 139 12.18 -27.75 3.80
N SER A 140 11.36 -28.66 4.34
CA SER A 140 9.91 -28.51 4.38
C SER A 140 9.50 -27.27 5.20
N ASP A 141 10.06 -27.10 6.39
CA ASP A 141 9.79 -25.95 7.26
C ASP A 141 10.21 -24.63 6.58
N TYR A 142 11.32 -24.65 5.85
CA TYR A 142 11.79 -23.50 5.10
C TYR A 142 10.82 -23.10 3.99
N ASP A 143 10.32 -24.06 3.21
CA ASP A 143 9.36 -23.81 2.13
C ASP A 143 8.05 -23.23 2.70
N GLU A 144 7.53 -23.78 3.81
CA GLU A 144 6.35 -23.25 4.49
C GLU A 144 6.56 -21.82 5.02
N LEU A 145 7.72 -21.55 5.64
CA LEU A 145 8.06 -20.20 6.12
C LEU A 145 8.18 -19.21 4.97
N TYR A 146 8.69 -19.64 3.81
CA TYR A 146 8.83 -18.80 2.62
C TYR A 146 7.47 -18.42 2.02
N GLU A 147 6.54 -19.36 1.92
CA GLU A 147 5.15 -19.08 1.51
C GLU A 147 4.45 -18.11 2.48
N ASN A 148 4.63 -18.33 3.79
CA ASN A 148 4.08 -17.44 4.82
C ASN A 148 4.67 -16.03 4.76
N LEU A 149 5.97 -15.88 4.48
CA LEU A 149 6.59 -14.57 4.28
C LEU A 149 5.98 -13.86 3.07
N THR A 150 5.89 -14.56 1.94
CA THR A 150 5.35 -14.01 0.68
C THR A 150 3.90 -13.54 0.84
N THR A 151 3.07 -14.34 1.51
CA THR A 151 1.68 -13.96 1.81
C THR A 151 1.61 -12.76 2.75
N THR A 152 2.48 -12.70 3.76
CA THR A 152 2.56 -11.57 4.69
C THR A 152 3.00 -10.28 4.00
N GLU A 153 3.99 -10.34 3.10
CA GLU A 153 4.42 -9.20 2.27
C GLU A 153 3.29 -8.70 1.37
N HIS A 154 2.54 -9.61 0.75
CA HIS A 154 1.39 -9.22 -0.07
C HIS A 154 0.29 -8.55 0.75
N LEU A 155 0.00 -9.09 1.95
CA LEU A 155 -0.95 -8.51 2.89
C LEU A 155 -0.50 -7.13 3.38
N SER A 156 0.79 -6.96 3.68
CA SER A 156 1.33 -5.69 4.16
C SER A 156 1.28 -4.61 3.07
N ALA A 157 1.62 -4.96 1.82
CA ALA A 157 1.49 -4.06 0.68
C ALA A 157 0.03 -3.63 0.48
N LYS A 158 -0.91 -4.57 0.55
CA LYS A 158 -2.35 -4.27 0.44
C LYS A 158 -2.84 -3.35 1.57
N ILE A 159 -2.40 -3.59 2.81
CA ILE A 159 -2.74 -2.74 3.96
C ILE A 159 -2.17 -1.33 3.79
N ALA A 160 -0.94 -1.20 3.30
CA ALA A 160 -0.32 0.10 3.03
C ALA A 160 -1.11 0.88 1.96
N GLU A 161 -1.45 0.23 0.84
CA GLU A 161 -2.25 0.85 -0.22
C GLU A 161 -3.65 1.28 0.26
N ASP A 162 -4.33 0.44 1.03
CA ASP A 162 -5.64 0.78 1.57
C ASP A 162 -5.52 1.92 2.60
N ARG A 163 -4.51 1.91 3.46
CA ARG A 163 -4.21 3.01 4.39
C ARG A 163 -3.99 4.32 3.66
N ASP A 164 -3.17 4.33 2.62
CA ASP A 164 -2.88 5.54 1.86
C ASP A 164 -4.13 6.05 1.14
N ARG A 165 -4.97 5.14 0.62
CA ARG A 165 -6.28 5.49 0.06
C ARG A 165 -7.20 6.16 1.09
N TYR A 166 -7.27 5.60 2.31
CA TYR A 166 -8.07 6.19 3.39
C TYR A 166 -7.50 7.52 3.87
N LEU A 167 -6.18 7.67 3.94
CA LEU A 167 -5.52 8.92 4.32
C LEU A 167 -5.79 10.04 3.32
N HIS A 168 -5.71 9.78 2.01
CA HIS A 168 -6.06 10.77 0.99
C HIS A 168 -7.53 11.19 1.11
N SER A 169 -8.43 10.20 1.26
CA SER A 169 -9.85 10.48 1.47
C SER A 169 -10.08 11.33 2.72
N LEU A 170 -9.38 11.05 3.83
CA LEU A 170 -9.53 11.76 5.09
C LEU A 170 -8.96 13.18 5.00
N THR A 171 -7.80 13.38 4.39
CA THR A 171 -7.20 14.71 4.16
C THR A 171 -8.14 15.59 3.36
N ASP A 172 -8.83 15.03 2.36
CA ASP A 172 -9.82 15.75 1.58
C ASP A 172 -11.09 16.08 2.37
N PHE A 173 -11.59 15.16 3.19
CA PHE A 173 -12.70 15.43 4.11
C PHE A 173 -12.35 16.48 5.17
N LEU A 174 -11.13 16.47 5.70
CA LEU A 174 -10.65 17.45 6.66
C LEU A 174 -10.51 18.83 6.01
N SER A 175 -10.00 18.90 4.78
CA SER A 175 -9.95 20.16 4.01
C SER A 175 -11.33 20.79 3.82
N LEU A 176 -12.37 19.96 3.63
CA LEU A 176 -13.76 20.42 3.52
C LEU A 176 -14.42 20.76 4.87
N ARG A 177 -13.86 20.23 5.97
CA ARG A 177 -14.29 20.60 7.32
C ARG A 177 -13.79 22.00 7.68
N ASP A 178 -12.58 22.33 7.25
CA ASP A 178 -11.91 23.58 7.61
C ASP A 178 -12.49 24.80 6.86
N ASP A 179 -13.16 24.58 5.71
CA ASP A 179 -13.97 25.59 5.03
C ASP A 179 -15.37 25.05 4.67
N PRO A 180 -16.35 25.19 5.60
CA PRO A 180 -17.71 24.70 5.40
C PRO A 180 -18.43 25.30 4.19
N SER A 181 -17.98 26.48 3.71
CA SER A 181 -18.60 27.16 2.58
C SER A 181 -18.43 26.40 1.26
N GLN A 182 -17.41 25.54 1.17
CA GLN A 182 -17.15 24.68 0.00
C GLN A 182 -18.28 23.66 -0.22
N TRP A 183 -18.97 23.26 0.84
CA TRP A 183 -20.15 22.39 0.73
C TRP A 183 -21.37 23.07 0.12
N ASN A 184 -21.36 24.40 -0.08
CA ASN A 184 -22.46 25.09 -0.76
C ASN A 184 -22.34 25.01 -2.29
N ASN A 185 -21.20 24.56 -2.82
CA ASN A 185 -20.95 24.47 -4.25
C ASN A 185 -20.88 23.01 -4.72
N THR A 186 -22.00 22.49 -5.21
CA THR A 186 -22.13 21.12 -5.72
C THR A 186 -21.16 20.85 -6.87
N ALA A 187 -20.91 21.81 -7.75
CA ALA A 187 -19.98 21.63 -8.87
C ALA A 187 -18.53 21.45 -8.37
N ALA A 188 -18.13 22.22 -7.35
CA ALA A 188 -16.82 22.07 -6.73
C ALA A 188 -16.67 20.71 -6.03
N VAL A 189 -17.72 20.26 -5.34
CA VAL A 189 -17.75 18.94 -4.69
C VAL A 189 -17.63 17.81 -5.72
N LEU A 190 -18.32 17.93 -6.86
CA LEU A 190 -18.26 16.95 -7.94
C LEU A 190 -16.88 16.93 -8.63
N SER A 191 -16.29 18.10 -8.88
CA SER A 191 -14.93 18.21 -9.42
C SER A 191 -13.91 17.56 -8.49
N ARG A 192 -14.05 17.77 -7.18
CA ARG A 192 -13.21 17.09 -6.18
C ARG A 192 -13.41 15.58 -6.20
N ALA A 193 -14.66 15.11 -6.26
CA ALA A 193 -14.95 13.69 -6.37
C ALA A 193 -14.29 13.05 -7.60
N LYS A 194 -14.26 13.75 -8.75
CA LYS A 194 -13.55 13.30 -9.95
C LYS A 194 -12.04 13.13 -9.72
N GLY A 195 -11.42 14.05 -8.99
CA GLY A 195 -10.00 13.95 -8.64
C GLY A 195 -9.70 12.79 -7.68
N MET A 196 -10.61 12.53 -6.73
CA MET A 196 -10.44 11.49 -5.70
C MET A 196 -10.78 10.08 -6.19
N CYS A 197 -11.78 9.94 -7.05
CA CYS A 197 -12.38 8.65 -7.39
C CYS A 197 -11.79 8.06 -8.69
N SER A 198 -10.54 7.60 -8.64
CA SER A 198 -9.83 7.01 -9.80
C SER A 198 -10.42 5.71 -10.35
N ASN A 199 -11.27 5.03 -9.57
CA ASN A 199 -11.97 3.80 -9.98
C ASN A 199 -13.36 4.03 -10.58
N LEU A 200 -13.81 5.29 -10.66
CA LEU A 200 -15.04 5.68 -11.33
C LEU A 200 -14.72 6.39 -12.64
N ASP A 201 -15.46 6.04 -13.69
CA ASP A 201 -15.37 6.73 -14.97
C ASP A 201 -16.48 7.79 -15.02
N PHE A 202 -16.14 9.07 -14.96
CA PHE A 202 -17.14 10.14 -15.06
C PHE A 202 -17.37 10.50 -16.52
N HIS A 203 -18.63 10.39 -16.98
CA HIS A 203 -18.97 10.80 -18.33
C HIS A 203 -18.71 12.33 -18.52
N PRO A 204 -18.18 12.78 -19.67
CA PRO A 204 -17.80 14.18 -19.86
C PRO A 204 -18.93 15.19 -19.59
N GLU A 205 -20.16 14.83 -19.95
CA GLU A 205 -21.35 15.69 -19.76
C GLU A 205 -21.91 15.71 -18.34
N VAL A 206 -21.34 14.97 -17.39
CA VAL A 206 -21.87 14.89 -16.01
C VAL A 206 -22.02 16.26 -15.36
N GLU A 207 -21.05 17.16 -15.56
CA GLU A 207 -21.13 18.54 -15.03
C GLU A 207 -22.13 19.39 -15.80
N THR A 208 -22.21 19.22 -17.12
CA THR A 208 -23.21 19.89 -17.96
C THR A 208 -24.63 19.52 -17.55
N ARG A 209 -24.87 18.24 -17.22
CA ARG A 209 -26.15 17.71 -16.74
C ARG A 209 -26.51 18.17 -15.32
N LEU A 210 -25.52 18.42 -14.47
CA LEU A 210 -25.74 19.08 -13.17
C LEU A 210 -26.21 20.54 -13.38
N GLY A 211 -25.63 21.24 -14.36
CA GLY A 211 -26.00 22.59 -14.72
C GLY A 211 -25.74 23.59 -13.59
N ARG A 212 -26.77 24.37 -13.22
CA ARG A 212 -26.70 25.38 -12.14
C ARG A 212 -27.27 24.89 -10.81
N LEU A 213 -27.60 23.60 -10.69
CA LEU A 213 -28.18 23.05 -9.47
C LEU A 213 -27.16 23.14 -8.33
N GLN A 214 -27.62 23.64 -7.19
CA GLN A 214 -26.87 23.70 -5.95
C GLN A 214 -27.70 23.02 -4.87
N PHE A 215 -27.09 22.03 -4.22
CA PHE A 215 -27.72 21.31 -3.13
C PHE A 215 -27.25 21.81 -1.77
N SER A 216 -28.02 21.47 -0.74
CA SER A 216 -27.62 21.76 0.63
C SER A 216 -26.27 21.10 0.98
N PRO A 217 -25.50 21.66 1.91
CA PRO A 217 -24.27 21.05 2.40
C PRO A 217 -24.40 19.58 2.79
N ALA A 218 -25.50 19.23 3.48
CA ALA A 218 -25.78 17.85 3.89
C ALA A 218 -25.97 16.92 2.70
N THR A 219 -26.62 17.38 1.62
CA THR A 219 -26.75 16.63 0.37
C THR A 219 -25.40 16.49 -0.33
N ASN A 220 -24.62 17.57 -0.42
CA ASN A 220 -23.28 17.53 -1.03
C ASN A 220 -22.31 16.60 -0.29
N GLN A 221 -22.37 16.56 1.04
CA GLN A 221 -21.65 15.59 1.87
C GLN A 221 -22.05 14.15 1.54
N ARG A 222 -23.36 13.88 1.40
CA ARG A 222 -23.85 12.56 1.00
C ARG A 222 -23.44 12.18 -0.42
N ILE A 223 -23.45 13.12 -1.37
CA ILE A 223 -22.98 12.88 -2.74
C ILE A 223 -21.52 12.43 -2.71
N LEU A 224 -20.64 13.21 -2.08
CA LEU A 224 -19.21 12.89 -2.02
C LEU A 224 -18.97 11.55 -1.30
N GLY A 225 -19.57 11.35 -0.12
CA GLY A 225 -19.42 10.10 0.64
C GLY A 225 -19.88 8.87 -0.15
N ASN A 226 -21.01 8.96 -0.84
CA ASN A 226 -21.51 7.86 -1.69
C ASN A 226 -20.61 7.61 -2.91
N LEU A 227 -20.04 8.65 -3.53
CA LEU A 227 -19.09 8.49 -4.64
C LEU A 227 -17.79 7.82 -4.17
N VAL A 228 -17.27 8.19 -3.00
CA VAL A 228 -16.06 7.55 -2.42
C VAL A 228 -16.31 6.07 -2.10
N GLU A 229 -17.44 5.74 -1.48
CA GLU A 229 -17.80 4.35 -1.22
C GLU A 229 -18.06 3.56 -2.51
N LEU A 230 -18.72 4.16 -3.50
CA LEU A 230 -18.92 3.53 -4.81
C LEU A 230 -17.59 3.31 -5.53
N ASN A 231 -16.62 4.22 -5.39
CA ASN A 231 -15.27 4.08 -5.91
C ASN A 231 -14.54 2.87 -5.31
N ASN A 232 -14.71 2.63 -4.01
CA ASN A 232 -14.17 1.43 -3.36
C ASN A 232 -14.81 0.14 -3.90
N LEU A 233 -16.12 0.16 -4.14
CA LEU A 233 -16.82 -0.97 -4.75
C LEU A 233 -16.40 -1.21 -6.21
N ALA A 234 -16.20 -0.13 -6.97
CA ALA A 234 -15.70 -0.19 -8.33
C ALA A 234 -14.26 -0.73 -8.40
N ALA A 235 -13.41 -0.42 -7.42
CA ALA A 235 -12.07 -0.99 -7.32
C ALA A 235 -12.11 -2.52 -7.15
N ARG A 236 -13.00 -3.02 -6.28
CA ARG A 236 -13.22 -4.47 -6.08
C ARG A 236 -13.74 -5.14 -7.34
N LEU A 237 -14.65 -4.50 -8.06
CA LEU A 237 -15.14 -4.98 -9.35
C LEU A 237 -14.02 -5.07 -10.39
N ARG A 238 -13.18 -4.03 -10.52
CA ARG A 238 -12.05 -3.99 -11.47
C ARG A 238 -11.01 -5.06 -11.19
N ARG A 239 -10.71 -5.34 -9.92
CA ARG A 239 -9.78 -6.41 -9.51
C ARG A 239 -10.33 -7.83 -9.71
N GLY A 240 -11.64 -7.96 -9.89
CA GLY A 240 -12.30 -9.27 -9.98
C GLY A 240 -12.73 -9.86 -8.62
N ASP A 241 -12.65 -9.09 -7.53
CA ASP A 241 -13.11 -9.52 -6.20
C ASP A 241 -14.65 -9.69 -6.14
N ILE A 242 -15.36 -9.03 -7.06
CA ILE A 242 -16.83 -9.07 -7.17
C ILE A 242 -17.19 -9.37 -8.61
N GLU A 243 -18.09 -10.33 -8.79
CA GLU A 243 -18.68 -10.60 -10.10
C GLU A 243 -19.72 -9.53 -10.47
N PRO A 244 -19.77 -9.05 -11.74
CA PRO A 244 -20.64 -7.94 -12.13
C PRO A 244 -22.12 -8.13 -11.80
N HIS A 245 -22.63 -9.37 -11.89
CA HIS A 245 -24.02 -9.68 -11.58
C HIS A 245 -24.37 -9.54 -10.08
N LEU A 246 -23.37 -9.58 -9.19
CA LEU A 246 -23.52 -9.36 -7.75
C LEU A 246 -23.38 -7.89 -7.35
N PHE A 247 -22.97 -7.01 -8.27
CA PHE A 247 -22.68 -5.61 -7.98
C PHE A 247 -23.88 -4.88 -7.35
N ASN A 248 -25.08 -5.10 -7.89
CA ASN A 248 -26.31 -4.51 -7.36
C ASN A 248 -26.65 -4.99 -5.94
N THR A 249 -26.29 -6.23 -5.58
CA THR A 249 -26.49 -6.75 -4.22
C THR A 249 -25.64 -5.96 -3.23
N TYR A 250 -24.34 -5.79 -3.52
CA TYR A 250 -23.46 -4.98 -2.69
C TYR A 250 -23.90 -3.51 -2.62
N CYS A 251 -24.42 -2.96 -3.72
CA CYS A 251 -24.99 -1.61 -3.70
C CYS A 251 -26.21 -1.50 -2.78
N THR A 252 -27.07 -2.53 -2.76
CA THR A 252 -28.28 -2.56 -1.91
C THR A 252 -27.93 -2.60 -0.42
N GLU A 253 -26.85 -3.28 -0.05
CA GLU A 253 -26.40 -3.37 1.34
C GLU A 253 -25.77 -2.06 1.84
N LYS A 254 -25.08 -1.32 0.96
CA LYS A 254 -24.28 -0.14 1.34
C LYS A 254 -24.99 1.20 1.15
N PHE A 255 -25.92 1.30 0.20
CA PHE A 255 -26.49 2.58 -0.20
C PHE A 255 -28.02 2.58 -0.11
N ASN A 256 -28.61 3.78 -0.08
CA ASN A 256 -30.02 3.94 -0.45
C ASN A 256 -30.13 3.79 -1.98
N PHE A 257 -30.22 2.55 -2.43
CA PHE A 257 -30.03 2.14 -3.82
C PHE A 257 -31.34 1.77 -4.50
N ALA A 258 -31.41 2.04 -5.80
CA ALA A 258 -32.41 1.49 -6.69
C ALA A 258 -31.72 0.80 -7.88
N PRO A 259 -32.01 -0.48 -8.14
CA PRO A 259 -31.30 -1.27 -9.16
C PRO A 259 -31.64 -0.89 -10.59
N SER A 260 -32.76 -0.20 -10.81
CA SER A 260 -33.25 0.19 -12.13
C SER A 260 -34.16 1.40 -12.07
N VAL A 261 -34.48 1.92 -13.26
CA VAL A 261 -35.51 2.93 -13.50
C VAL A 261 -36.75 2.22 -14.07
N SER A 262 -37.95 2.72 -13.78
CA SER A 262 -39.19 2.11 -14.29
C SER A 262 -39.29 2.14 -15.81
N ASP A 263 -39.77 1.06 -16.43
CA ASP A 263 -39.98 0.96 -17.88
C ASP A 263 -40.80 2.12 -18.45
N ASN A 264 -41.81 2.59 -17.71
CA ASN A 264 -42.63 3.72 -18.13
C ASN A 264 -41.83 5.04 -18.20
N ALA A 265 -40.88 5.27 -17.28
CA ALA A 265 -40.02 6.45 -17.34
C ALA A 265 -39.04 6.35 -18.52
N ILE A 266 -38.50 5.15 -18.77
CA ILE A 266 -37.61 4.88 -19.91
C ILE A 266 -38.34 5.11 -21.24
N ASN A 267 -39.57 4.62 -21.36
CA ASN A 267 -40.36 4.74 -22.59
C ASN A 267 -40.79 6.19 -22.89
N LYS A 268 -40.99 7.02 -21.85
CA LYS A 268 -41.44 8.42 -22.02
C LYS A 268 -40.31 9.44 -22.05
N PHE A 269 -39.24 9.20 -21.29
CA PHE A 269 -38.15 10.15 -21.06
C PHE A 269 -36.78 9.50 -21.31
N GLY A 270 -36.71 8.51 -22.20
CA GLY A 270 -35.51 7.69 -22.43
C GLY A 270 -34.23 8.50 -22.72
N SER A 271 -34.35 9.67 -23.37
CA SER A 271 -33.23 10.58 -23.62
C SER A 271 -32.48 10.99 -22.35
N ASP A 272 -33.19 11.16 -21.23
CA ASP A 272 -32.59 11.62 -19.97
C ASP A 272 -31.73 10.53 -19.33
N TYR A 273 -32.13 9.28 -19.54
CA TYR A 273 -31.48 8.09 -19.02
C TYR A 273 -30.43 7.52 -19.97
N THR A 274 -30.11 8.21 -21.07
CA THR A 274 -29.21 7.69 -22.09
C THR A 274 -27.94 8.53 -22.17
N ILE A 275 -26.79 7.87 -22.29
CA ILE A 275 -25.47 8.48 -22.53
C ILE A 275 -24.76 7.72 -23.66
N ILE A 276 -23.70 8.32 -24.21
CA ILE A 276 -22.81 7.66 -25.17
C ILE A 276 -21.56 7.21 -24.41
N TRP A 277 -21.27 5.91 -24.42
CA TRP A 277 -20.09 5.32 -23.79
C TRP A 277 -19.44 4.34 -24.74
N ASN A 278 -18.13 4.52 -25.03
CA ASN A 278 -17.40 3.70 -26.00
C ASN A 278 -18.14 3.55 -27.35
N ASP A 279 -18.58 4.68 -27.92
CA ASP A 279 -19.34 4.78 -29.17
C ASP A 279 -20.68 4.02 -29.20
N ALA A 280 -21.13 3.53 -28.04
CA ALA A 280 -22.41 2.86 -27.88
C ALA A 280 -23.37 3.71 -27.05
N THR A 281 -24.62 3.76 -27.48
CA THR A 281 -25.70 4.32 -26.69
C THR A 281 -26.01 3.36 -25.54
N VAL A 282 -25.76 3.80 -24.29
CA VAL A 282 -26.00 3.01 -23.08
C VAL A 282 -26.99 3.70 -22.17
N GLN A 283 -27.68 2.89 -21.37
CA GLN A 283 -28.72 3.35 -20.48
C GLN A 283 -28.23 3.40 -19.03
N LEU A 284 -28.50 4.53 -18.37
CA LEU A 284 -28.41 4.72 -16.94
C LEU A 284 -29.65 4.10 -16.28
N GLY A 285 -29.42 3.15 -15.36
CA GLY A 285 -30.49 2.46 -14.65
C GLY A 285 -30.28 2.48 -13.14
N PRO A 286 -29.23 1.80 -12.65
CA PRO A 286 -28.86 1.83 -11.25
C PRO A 286 -28.63 3.27 -10.75
N HIS A 287 -29.14 3.58 -9.56
CA HIS A 287 -28.92 4.89 -8.95
C HIS A 287 -28.93 4.89 -7.43
N ILE A 288 -28.18 5.83 -6.85
CA ILE A 288 -28.08 6.06 -5.41
C ILE A 288 -28.82 7.33 -5.02
N ARG A 289 -29.64 7.25 -3.98
CA ARG A 289 -30.44 8.36 -3.45
C ARG A 289 -29.65 9.15 -2.39
N CYS A 290 -29.38 10.42 -2.70
CA CYS A 290 -28.66 11.37 -1.85
C CYS A 290 -29.61 12.52 -1.46
N ASN A 291 -30.56 12.29 -0.55
CA ASN A 291 -31.62 13.28 -0.24
C ASN A 291 -32.43 13.68 -1.49
N GLU A 292 -32.32 14.94 -1.87
CA GLU A 292 -32.88 15.60 -3.05
C GLU A 292 -32.10 15.29 -4.34
N ALA A 293 -30.86 14.78 -4.23
CA ALA A 293 -30.02 14.43 -5.35
C ALA A 293 -30.01 12.90 -5.63
N ARG A 294 -29.57 12.54 -6.83
CA ARG A 294 -29.41 11.18 -7.34
C ARG A 294 -28.09 11.07 -8.08
N ILE A 295 -27.42 9.93 -7.91
CA ILE A 295 -26.25 9.53 -8.69
C ILE A 295 -26.70 8.37 -9.58
N TYR A 296 -26.83 8.59 -10.88
CA TYR A 296 -27.13 7.53 -11.84
C TYR A 296 -25.85 7.07 -12.52
N PHE A 297 -25.74 5.76 -12.69
CA PHE A 297 -24.58 5.14 -13.30
C PHE A 297 -24.95 3.98 -14.21
N TYR A 298 -24.01 3.64 -15.08
CA TYR A 298 -24.02 2.47 -15.94
C TYR A 298 -22.91 1.52 -15.50
N LEU A 299 -23.22 0.23 -15.48
CA LEU A 299 -22.25 -0.83 -15.18
C LEU A 299 -21.80 -1.46 -16.50
N ASP A 300 -20.56 -1.17 -16.92
CA ASP A 300 -19.95 -1.83 -18.06
C ASP A 300 -19.46 -3.22 -17.62
N VAL A 301 -20.32 -4.22 -17.80
CA VAL A 301 -20.03 -5.62 -17.44
C VAL A 301 -18.84 -6.18 -18.22
N LYS A 302 -18.63 -5.73 -19.46
CA LYS A 302 -17.55 -6.22 -20.32
C LYS A 302 -16.19 -5.73 -19.84
N GLN A 303 -16.12 -4.45 -19.46
CA GLN A 303 -14.88 -3.83 -18.99
C GLN A 303 -14.73 -3.82 -17.46
N ARG A 304 -15.74 -4.31 -16.73
CA ARG A 304 -15.82 -4.26 -15.25
C ARG A 304 -15.66 -2.84 -14.71
N ARG A 305 -16.31 -1.86 -15.37
CA ARG A 305 -16.24 -0.43 -15.04
C ARG A 305 -17.58 0.13 -14.59
N VAL A 306 -17.52 1.16 -13.75
CA VAL A 306 -18.69 1.91 -13.28
C VAL A 306 -18.60 3.31 -13.86
N VAL A 307 -19.58 3.65 -14.70
CA VAL A 307 -19.62 4.93 -15.42
C VAL A 307 -20.68 5.82 -14.79
N ILE A 308 -20.28 6.94 -14.20
CA ILE A 308 -21.20 7.94 -13.66
C ILE A 308 -21.73 8.78 -14.83
N GLY A 309 -23.04 8.75 -15.05
CA GLY A 309 -23.69 9.47 -16.15
C GLY A 309 -24.50 10.69 -15.74
N HIS A 310 -24.99 10.72 -14.48
CA HIS A 310 -25.71 11.87 -13.95
C HIS A 310 -25.51 12.01 -12.44
N VAL A 311 -25.24 13.22 -11.99
CA VAL A 311 -25.29 13.62 -10.59
C VAL A 311 -26.12 14.89 -10.52
N GLY A 312 -27.28 14.84 -9.88
CA GLY A 312 -28.20 15.97 -9.89
C GLY A 312 -29.56 15.61 -9.30
N GLY A 313 -30.58 16.40 -9.64
CA GLY A 313 -31.95 16.11 -9.22
C GLY A 313 -32.45 14.77 -9.78
N HIS A 314 -33.60 14.34 -9.28
CA HIS A 314 -34.30 13.20 -9.85
C HIS A 314 -34.59 13.44 -11.34
N LEU A 315 -34.17 12.51 -12.21
CA LEU A 315 -34.50 12.57 -13.64
C LEU A 315 -36.01 12.40 -13.84
N ARG A 316 -36.54 12.88 -14.97
CA ARG A 316 -37.98 12.92 -15.19
C ARG A 316 -38.61 11.54 -15.16
N ASP A 317 -39.70 11.43 -14.41
CA ASP A 317 -40.47 10.20 -14.31
C ASP A 317 -41.98 10.51 -14.22
N LYS A 318 -42.79 9.49 -13.92
CA LYS A 318 -44.25 9.67 -13.81
C LYS A 318 -44.66 10.62 -12.67
N ALA A 319 -43.88 10.65 -11.59
CA ALA A 319 -44.16 11.47 -10.41
C ALA A 319 -43.53 12.87 -10.50
N ASN A 320 -42.54 13.05 -11.37
CA ASN A 320 -41.81 14.28 -11.61
C ASN A 320 -41.61 14.47 -13.14
N PRO A 321 -42.65 14.93 -13.87
CA PRO A 321 -42.66 14.98 -15.33
C PRO A 321 -41.75 16.04 -15.96
#